data_AF-A0A3S4L5P3-F1
#
_entry.id   AF-A0A3S4L5P3-F1
#
_cell.length_a   1.000
_cell.length_b   1.000
_cell.length_c   1.000
_cell.angle_alpha   90.00
_cell.angle_beta   90.00
_cell.angle_gamma   90.00
#
_symmetry.space_group_name_H-M   'P 1'
#
loop_
_entity.id
_entity.type
_entity.pdbx_description
1 polymer ?
#
loop_
_entity_poly.entity_id
_entity_poly.type
_entity_poly.pdbx_seq_one_letter_code
_entity_poly.pdbx_strand_id
1 'polypeptide(L)'
;MSRIKIDAVVVPLSGHLYPVLLLLAPLLHDPNFEIRIFTGSQKQKVAEDMGFTVVPIMKDQVDFFDKISTNHRQLNLLTAYK
;
A
#
# COMPACT_ATOMS: atom_id res chain seq x y z
N MET A 1 9.87 27.01 -3.74
CA MET A 1 9.91 26.13 -2.55
C MET A 1 10.27 24.73 -3.01
N SER A 2 11.07 23.97 -2.24
CA SER A 2 11.34 22.56 -2.56
C SER A 2 10.10 21.71 -2.26
N ARG A 3 9.71 20.85 -3.20
CA ARG A 3 8.58 19.94 -3.07
C ARG A 3 8.77 18.96 -1.90
N ILE A 4 7.74 18.73 -1.09
CA ILE A 4 7.72 17.72 -0.01
C ILE A 4 7.58 16.34 -0.64
N LYS A 5 8.46 15.40 -0.28
CA LYS A 5 8.42 14.03 -0.78
C LYS A 5 7.79 13.10 0.24
N ILE A 6 6.81 12.32 -0.18
CA ILE A 6 6.14 11.30 0.62
C ILE A 6 6.33 9.95 -0.07
N ASP A 7 7.10 9.08 0.58
CA ASP A 7 7.25 7.68 0.18
C ASP A 7 6.44 6.81 1.15
N ALA A 8 5.31 6.29 0.70
CA ALA A 8 4.45 5.43 1.51
C ALA A 8 4.74 3.97 1.21
N VAL A 9 5.23 3.23 2.21
CA VAL A 9 5.49 1.78 2.10
C VAL A 9 4.30 1.03 2.69
N VAL A 10 3.63 0.23 1.88
CA VAL A 10 2.41 -0.46 2.29
C VAL A 10 2.29 -1.83 1.63
N VAL A 11 1.91 -2.84 2.41
CA VAL A 11 1.67 -4.20 1.90
C VAL A 11 0.47 -4.20 0.95
N PRO A 12 0.45 -5.05 -0.11
CA PRO A 12 -0.61 -5.07 -1.12
C PRO A 12 -1.90 -5.77 -0.62
N LEU A 13 -2.25 -5.60 0.66
CA LEU A 13 -3.46 -6.13 1.28
C LEU A 13 -4.51 -5.02 1.35
N SER A 14 -5.76 -5.29 0.97
CA SER A 14 -6.80 -4.25 0.85
C SER A 14 -6.98 -3.42 2.12
N GLY A 15 -6.98 -4.06 3.29
CA GLY A 15 -7.13 -3.39 4.60
C GLY A 15 -5.94 -2.51 5.01
N HIS A 16 -4.85 -2.54 4.23
CA HIS A 16 -3.65 -1.72 4.47
C HIS A 16 -3.47 -0.71 3.35
N LEU A 17 -3.55 -1.17 2.09
CA LEU A 17 -3.35 -0.33 0.91
C LEU A 17 -4.41 0.77 0.79
N TYR A 18 -5.71 0.43 0.87
CA TYR A 18 -6.76 1.41 0.62
C TYR A 18 -6.80 2.56 1.62
N PRO A 19 -6.66 2.33 2.95
CA PRO A 19 -6.57 3.44 3.90
C PRO A 19 -5.42 4.41 3.58
N VAL A 20 -4.25 3.90 3.17
CA VAL A 20 -3.11 4.73 2.79
C VAL A 20 -3.39 5.52 1.52
N LEU A 21 -3.93 4.88 0.48
CA LEU A 21 -4.26 5.57 -0.77
C LEU A 21 -5.31 6.66 -0.54
N LEU A 22 -6.36 6.38 0.24
CA LEU A 22 -7.42 7.36 0.54
C LEU A 22 -6.91 8.52 1.41
N LEU A 23 -5.99 8.26 2.34
CA LEU A 23 -5.35 9.30 3.14
C LEU A 23 -4.52 10.27 2.27
N LEU A 24 -3.83 9.74 1.25
CA LEU A 24 -2.92 10.52 0.41
C LEU A 24 -3.59 11.11 -0.84
N ALA A 25 -4.74 10.58 -1.27
CA ALA A 25 -5.43 11.01 -2.48
C ALA A 25 -5.70 12.54 -2.55
N PRO A 26 -6.09 13.23 -1.46
CA PRO A 26 -6.31 14.68 -1.51
C PRO A 26 -5.06 15.50 -1.87
N LEU A 27 -3.86 14.94 -1.68
CA LEU A 27 -2.58 15.60 -1.91
C LEU A 27 -2.01 15.34 -3.32
N LEU A 28 -2.64 14.46 -4.10
CA LEU A 28 -2.06 13.93 -5.34
C LEU A 28 -1.84 15.00 -6.42
N HIS A 29 -2.69 16.02 -6.45
CA HIS A 29 -2.65 17.11 -7.43
C HIS A 29 -2.04 18.40 -6.87
N ASP A 30 -1.63 18.42 -5.60
CA ASP A 30 -0.98 19.57 -5.02
C ASP A 30 0.50 19.60 -5.47
N PRO A 31 0.94 20.65 -6.20
CA PRO A 31 2.30 20.73 -6.74
C PRO A 31 3.38 20.81 -5.64
N ASN A 32 3.00 21.06 -4.39
CA ASN A 32 3.91 21.03 -3.25
C ASN A 32 4.29 19.61 -2.82
N PHE A 33 3.65 18.56 -3.36
CA PHE A 33 3.91 17.17 -3.00
C PHE A 33 4.41 16.29 -4.16
N GLU A 34 5.30 15.37 -3.82
CA GLU A 34 5.73 14.23 -4.64
C GLU A 34 5.39 12.97 -3.88
N ILE A 35 4.43 12.17 -4.38
CA ILE A 35 3.96 11.00 -3.66
C ILE A 35 4.28 9.74 -4.45
N ARG A 36 4.93 8.77 -3.79
CA ARG A 36 5.20 7.44 -4.33
C ARG A 36 4.68 6.37 -3.38
N ILE A 37 4.09 5.33 -3.95
CA ILE A 37 3.60 4.17 -3.22
C ILE A 37 4.52 2.99 -3.47
N PHE A 38 5.16 2.48 -2.43
CA PHE A 38 5.95 1.26 -2.46
C PHE A 38 5.07 0.10 -2.00
N THR A 39 4.68 -0.78 -2.93
CA THR A 39 3.78 -1.90 -2.64
C THR A 39 4.09 -3.11 -3.51
N GLY A 40 3.54 -4.28 -3.16
CA GLY A 40 3.72 -5.51 -3.93
C GLY A 40 2.87 -5.57 -5.20
N SER A 41 3.23 -6.47 -6.10
CA SER A 41 2.66 -6.57 -7.46
C SER A 41 1.14 -6.79 -7.50
N GLN A 42 0.57 -7.52 -6.52
CA GLN A 42 -0.81 -7.99 -6.54
C GLN A 42 -1.89 -6.89 -6.63
N LYS A 43 -1.61 -5.67 -6.16
CA LYS A 43 -2.55 -4.53 -6.18
C LYS A 43 -1.94 -3.23 -6.67
N GLN A 44 -0.79 -3.30 -7.33
CA GLN A 44 -0.11 -2.16 -7.95
C GLN A 44 -1.06 -1.35 -8.83
N LYS A 45 -1.82 -2.05 -9.69
CA LYS A 45 -2.70 -1.43 -10.68
C LYS A 45 -3.75 -0.49 -10.06
N VAL A 46 -4.23 -0.80 -8.86
CA VAL A 46 -5.21 0.03 -8.15
C VAL A 46 -4.63 1.39 -7.77
N ALA A 47 -3.39 1.42 -7.26
CA ALA A 47 -2.73 2.66 -6.91
C ALA A 47 -2.38 3.48 -8.16
N GLU A 48 -1.96 2.83 -9.25
CA GLU A 48 -1.70 3.48 -10.54
C GLU A 48 -2.98 4.10 -11.13
N ASP A 49 -4.10 3.37 -11.10
CA ASP A 49 -5.38 3.85 -11.65
C ASP A 49 -5.95 5.02 -10.82
N MET A 50 -5.58 5.15 -9.54
CA MET A 50 -5.84 6.33 -8.71
C MET A 50 -4.91 7.51 -8.99
N GLY A 51 -3.91 7.36 -9.87
CA GLY A 51 -2.97 8.40 -10.28
C GLY A 51 -1.66 8.45 -9.47
N PHE A 52 -1.43 7.50 -8.56
CA PHE A 52 -0.17 7.46 -7.82
C PHE A 52 0.98 6.94 -8.68
N THR A 53 2.17 7.48 -8.44
CA THR A 53 3.41 6.81 -8.89
C THR A 53 3.66 5.59 -8.01
N VAL A 54 3.74 4.40 -8.59
CA VAL A 54 3.96 3.16 -7.84
C VAL A 54 5.37 2.63 -8.08
N VAL A 55 6.05 2.26 -6.99
CA VAL A 55 7.35 1.58 -7.00
C VAL A 55 7.13 0.15 -6.52
N PRO A 56 7.11 -0.84 -7.44
CA PRO A 56 6.76 -2.20 -7.04
C PRO A 56 7.94 -2.85 -6.30
N ILE A 57 7.65 -3.45 -5.14
CA ILE A 57 8.61 -4.25 -4.35
C ILE A 57 8.28 -5.74 -4.45
N MET A 58 9.29 -6.59 -4.31
CA MET A 58 9.12 -8.05 -4.37
C MET A 58 8.46 -8.52 -5.69
N LYS A 59 8.84 -7.91 -6.83
CA LYS A 59 8.21 -8.15 -8.15
C LYS A 59 8.11 -9.63 -8.51
N ASP A 60 9.16 -10.39 -8.22
CA ASP A 60 9.27 -11.82 -8.55
C ASP A 60 8.65 -12.75 -7.48
N GLN A 61 8.10 -12.18 -6.41
CA GLN A 61 7.51 -12.92 -5.28
C GLN A 61 6.06 -12.49 -5.05
N VAL A 62 5.20 -12.76 -6.03
CA VAL A 62 3.80 -12.32 -6.05
C VAL A 62 3.04 -12.73 -4.77
N ASP A 63 3.28 -13.93 -4.24
CA ASP A 63 2.57 -14.46 -3.07
C ASP A 63 3.28 -14.17 -1.73
N PHE A 64 4.38 -13.39 -1.73
CA PHE A 64 5.18 -13.18 -0.52
C PHE A 64 4.34 -12.61 0.63
N PHE A 65 3.58 -11.56 0.34
CA PHE A 65 2.78 -10.87 1.35
C PHE A 65 1.63 -11.73 1.88
N ASP A 66 1.00 -12.52 1.02
CA ASP A 66 -0.04 -13.46 1.44
C ASP A 66 0.52 -14.56 2.35
N LYS A 67 1.68 -15.12 1.98
CA LYS A 67 2.37 -16.17 2.77
C LYS A 67 2.77 -15.69 4.16
N ILE A 68 3.29 -14.47 4.29
CA ILE A 68 3.68 -13.94 5.62
C ILE A 68 2.49 -13.48 6.45
N SER A 69 1.36 -13.12 5.80
CA SER A 69 0.13 -12.73 6.49
C SER A 69 -0.65 -13.94 7.02
N THR A 70 -0.47 -15.10 6.40
CA THR A 70 -1.11 -16.35 6.79
C THR A 70 -0.20 -17.14 7.73
N ASN A 71 -0.50 -17.13 9.02
CA ASN A 71 0.20 -17.95 10.00
C ASN A 71 -0.78 -18.83 10.80
N HIS A 72 -0.27 -19.86 11.47
CA HIS A 72 -1.06 -20.78 12.30
C HIS A 72 -1.78 -20.10 13.49
N ARG A 73 -1.48 -18.82 13.76
CA ARG A 73 -2.12 -17.97 14.77
C ARG A 73 -3.04 -16.92 14.14
N GLN A 74 -3.50 -17.13 12.91
CA GLN A 74 -4.37 -16.18 12.23
C GLN A 74 -5.52 -15.80 13.17
N LEU A 75 -5.53 -14.53 13.59
CA LEU A 75 -6.59 -14.02 14.45
C LEU A 75 -7.86 -13.99 13.61
N ASN A 76 -8.71 -15.01 13.78
CA ASN A 76 -10.08 -14.93 13.33
C ASN A 76 -10.82 -13.88 14.19
N LEU A 77 -11.92 -13.31 13.67
CA LEU A 77 -12.68 -12.25 14.38
C LEU A 77 -12.98 -12.61 15.86
N LEU A 78 -13.14 -13.90 16.14
CA LEU A 78 -13.40 -14.45 17.47
C LEU A 78 -12.19 -14.45 18.42
N THR A 79 -10.96 -14.44 17.90
CA THR A 79 -9.72 -14.40 18.71
C THR A 79 -9.10 -13.01 18.78
N ALA A 80 -9.45 -12.10 17.86
CA ALA A 80 -8.91 -10.73 17.86
C ALA A 80 -9.33 -9.86 19.06
N TYR A 81 -10.46 -10.20 19.72
CA TYR A 81 -11.06 -9.43 20.82
C TYR A 81 -11.16 -10.22 22.14
N LYS A 82 -10.40 -11.31 22.27
CA LYS A 82 -10.27 -12.05 23.53
C LYS A 82 -9.16 -11.50 24.40
#